data_AF-A0A1E5AKJ0-F1
#
_entry.id   AF-A0A1E5AKJ0-F1
#
_cell.length_a   1.000
_cell.length_b   1.000
_cell.length_c   1.000
_cell.angle_alpha   90.00
_cell.angle_beta   90.00
_cell.angle_gamma   90.00
#
_symmetry.space_group_name_H-M   'P 1'
#
loop_
_entity.id
_entity.type
_entity.pdbx_description
1 polymer ?
#
loop_
_entity_poly.entity_id
_entity_poly.type
_entity_poly.pdbx_seq_one_letter_code
_entity_poly.pdbx_strand_id
1 'polypeptide(L)'
;MATAAGFGVIIAVPSVAGFLLLDIDPAAKPPFTIGAVNLVAFFIVIAMTLITAPWGVKLAHAMDPKPLKRVFGAFLVLVALNMLRKAFGY
;
A
#
# COMPACT_ATOMS: atom_id res chain seq x y z
N MET A 1 -15.58 -10.69 -13.60
CA MET A 1 -14.42 -9.85 -13.18
C MET A 1 -14.04 -10.24 -11.75
N ALA A 2 -13.09 -11.15 -11.58
CA ALA A 2 -12.25 -11.13 -10.39
C ALA A 2 -11.01 -10.32 -10.80
N THR A 3 -11.18 -9.00 -10.88
CA THR A 3 -10.05 -8.08 -11.08
C THR A 3 -9.17 -8.18 -9.84
N ALA A 4 -7.85 -8.09 -9.98
CA ALA A 4 -6.87 -8.32 -8.92
C ALA A 4 -7.14 -7.66 -7.54
N ALA A 5 -8.02 -6.65 -7.49
CA ALA A 5 -8.53 -6.03 -6.27
C ALA A 5 -9.17 -7.03 -5.26
N GLY A 6 -9.85 -8.08 -5.70
CA GLY A 6 -10.50 -9.05 -4.81
C GLY A 6 -9.51 -9.89 -3.99
N PHE A 7 -8.37 -10.24 -4.59
CA PHE A 7 -7.31 -10.99 -3.90
C PHE A 7 -6.65 -10.19 -2.77
N GLY A 8 -6.58 -8.86 -2.93
CA GLY A 8 -6.03 -7.96 -1.90
C GLY A 8 -6.77 -8.05 -0.57
N VAL A 9 -8.09 -8.18 -0.59
CA VAL A 9 -8.90 -8.32 0.63
C VAL A 9 -8.63 -9.65 1.32
N ILE A 10 -8.52 -10.73 0.54
CA ILE A 10 -8.29 -12.09 1.05
C ILE A 10 -6.92 -12.21 1.74
N ILE A 11 -5.88 -11.53 1.22
CA ILE A 11 -4.55 -11.52 1.87
C ILE A 11 -4.49 -10.53 3.04
N ALA A 12 -5.25 -9.43 2.98
CA ALA A 12 -5.23 -8.39 4.02
C ALA A 12 -5.88 -8.88 5.32
N VAL A 13 -6.98 -9.62 5.26
CA VAL A 13 -7.71 -10.13 6.43
C VAL A 13 -6.83 -10.97 7.37
N PRO A 14 -6.15 -12.04 6.92
CA PRO A 14 -5.27 -12.82 7.79
C PRO A 14 -4.04 -12.04 8.23
N SER A 15 -3.53 -11.11 7.41
CA SER A 15 -2.40 -10.25 7.77
C SER A 15 -2.74 -9.32 8.94
N VAL A 16 -3.90 -8.64 8.87
CA VAL A 16 -4.39 -7.77 9.94
C VAL A 16 -4.72 -8.59 11.19
N ALA A 17 -5.34 -9.77 11.04
CA ALA A 17 -5.58 -10.67 12.17
C ALA A 17 -4.27 -11.10 12.85
N GLY A 18 -3.23 -11.44 12.09
CA GLY A 18 -1.91 -11.76 12.62
C GLY A 18 -1.28 -10.57 13.37
N PHE A 19 -1.29 -9.37 12.77
CA PHE A 19 -0.76 -8.17 13.42
C PHE A 19 -1.55 -7.74 14.66
N LEU A 20 -2.86 -8.01 14.73
CA LEU A 20 -3.67 -7.75 15.92
C LEU A 20 -3.37 -8.72 17.07
N LEU A 21 -2.96 -9.95 16.76
CA LEU A 21 -2.62 -10.99 17.74
C LEU A 21 -1.15 -10.96 18.19
N LEU A 22 -0.31 -10.15 17.54
CA LEU A 22 1.07 -9.92 17.98
C LEU A 22 1.09 -8.94 19.15
N ASP A 23 1.49 -9.43 20.32
CA ASP A 23 1.74 -8.58 21.49
C ASP A 23 3.04 -7.79 21.31
N ILE A 24 2.93 -6.46 21.36
CA ILE A 24 4.08 -5.53 21.40
C ILE A 24 4.37 -5.13 22.84
N ASP A 25 5.67 -5.09 23.15
CA ASP A 25 6.23 -4.66 24.42
C ASP A 25 5.67 -3.29 24.87
N PRO A 26 5.12 -3.18 26.10
CA PRO A 26 4.49 -1.96 26.60
C PRO A 26 5.43 -0.74 26.65
N ALA A 27 6.76 -0.92 26.62
CA ALA A 27 7.73 0.17 26.65
C ALA A 27 7.75 1.04 25.37
N ALA A 28 7.22 0.53 24.24
CA ALA A 28 7.25 1.20 22.95
C ALA A 28 5.87 1.59 22.42
N LYS A 29 4.80 1.48 23.23
CA LYS A 29 3.41 1.69 22.77
C LYS A 29 3.10 3.19 22.60
N PRO A 30 2.86 3.66 21.36
CA PRO A 30 2.19 4.93 21.16
C PRO A 30 0.73 4.80 21.64
N PRO A 31 0.10 5.89 22.10
CA PRO A 31 -1.32 5.87 22.48
C PRO A 31 -2.18 5.36 21.30
N PHE A 32 -3.22 4.56 21.59
CA PHE A 32 -4.17 3.94 20.64
C PHE A 32 -3.67 2.74 19.80
N THR A 33 -2.84 1.86 20.38
CA THR A 33 -2.36 0.63 19.72
C THR A 33 -3.03 -0.63 20.32
N ILE A 34 -3.68 -1.45 19.48
CA ILE A 34 -4.21 -2.78 19.86
C ILE A 34 -3.34 -3.85 19.16
N GLY A 35 -2.67 -4.70 19.95
CA GLY A 35 -1.64 -5.61 19.43
C GLY A 35 -0.45 -4.86 18.83
N ALA A 36 -0.06 -5.21 17.60
CA ALA A 36 0.94 -4.50 16.80
C ALA A 36 0.37 -3.42 15.86
N VAL A 37 -0.95 -3.18 15.91
CA VAL A 37 -1.63 -2.26 15.00
C VAL A 37 -1.98 -0.95 15.72
N ASN A 38 -1.43 0.15 15.23
CA ASN A 38 -1.84 1.49 15.66
C ASN A 38 -3.15 1.87 14.95
N LEU A 39 -4.24 2.00 15.70
CA LEU A 39 -5.57 2.27 15.13
C LEU A 39 -5.62 3.62 14.43
N VAL A 40 -4.90 4.62 14.92
CA VAL A 40 -4.84 5.94 14.30
C VAL A 40 -4.12 5.86 12.95
N ALA A 41 -2.95 5.21 12.90
CA ALA A 41 -2.24 5.00 11.64
C ALA A 41 -3.07 4.18 10.64
N PHE A 42 -3.79 3.16 11.11
CA PHE A 42 -4.68 2.34 10.29
C PHE A 42 -5.78 3.19 9.63
N PHE A 43 -6.49 4.01 10.41
CA PHE A 43 -7.54 4.89 9.88
C PHE A 43 -6.99 5.95 8.92
N ILE A 44 -5.84 6.55 9.23
CA ILE A 44 -5.20 7.56 8.37
C ILE A 44 -4.82 6.95 7.02
N VAL A 45 -4.21 5.76 7.02
CA VAL A 45 -3.83 5.07 5.78
C VAL A 45 -5.08 4.77 4.95
N ILE A 46 -6.14 4.23 5.55
CA ILE A 46 -7.40 3.95 4.84
C ILE A 46 -7.98 5.23 4.25
N ALA A 47 -8.09 6.31 5.03
CA ALA A 47 -8.64 7.58 4.56
C ALA A 47 -7.83 8.13 3.38
N MET A 48 -6.50 8.15 3.50
CA MET A 48 -5.61 8.62 2.43
C MET A 48 -5.70 7.74 1.19
N THR A 49 -5.80 6.41 1.33
CA THR A 49 -5.99 5.49 0.21
C THR A 49 -7.33 5.72 -0.48
N LEU A 50 -8.42 5.87 0.27
CA LEU A 50 -9.76 6.10 -0.28
C LEU A 50 -9.85 7.43 -1.04
N ILE A 51 -9.08 8.44 -0.65
CA ILE A 51 -9.00 9.73 -1.35
C ILE A 51 -8.09 9.64 -2.59
N THR A 52 -6.92 9.00 -2.45
CA THR A 52 -5.89 9.00 -3.51
C THR A 52 -6.18 7.97 -4.61
N ALA A 53 -6.73 6.80 -4.27
CA ALA A 53 -7.05 5.74 -5.22
C ALA A 53 -8.01 6.18 -6.34
N PRO A 54 -9.15 6.86 -6.09
CA PRO A 54 -10.04 7.30 -7.16
C PRO A 54 -9.41 8.35 -8.06
N TRP A 55 -8.52 9.20 -7.54
CA TRP A 55 -7.79 10.16 -8.35
C TRP A 55 -6.85 9.46 -9.34
N GLY A 56 -6.11 8.44 -8.87
CA GLY A 56 -5.27 7.61 -9.73
C GLY A 56 -6.05 6.86 -10.81
N VAL A 57 -7.20 6.28 -10.46
CA VAL A 57 -8.06 5.54 -11.42
C VAL A 57 -8.64 6.48 -12.47
N LYS A 58 -9.10 7.68 -12.08
CA LYS A 58 -9.60 8.70 -13.02
C LYS A 58 -8.52 9.17 -13.98
N LEU A 59 -7.32 9.45 -13.48
CA LEU A 59 -6.18 9.85 -14.31
C LEU A 59 -5.80 8.74 -15.30
N ALA A 60 -5.79 7.48 -14.84
CA ALA A 60 -5.47 6.33 -15.70
C ALA A 60 -6.53 6.07 -16.78
N HIS A 61 -7.82 6.28 -16.50
CA HIS A 61 -8.89 6.11 -17.49
C HIS A 61 -9.01 7.30 -18.45
N ALA A 62 -8.60 8.50 -18.04
CA ALA A 62 -8.61 9.69 -18.89
C ALA A 62 -7.42 9.74 -19.87
N MET A 63 -6.38 8.94 -19.66
CA MET A 63 -5.22 8.87 -20.55
C MET A 63 -5.40 7.80 -21.63
N ASP A 64 -4.97 8.11 -22.85
CA ASP A 64 -4.94 7.14 -23.94
C ASP A 64 -4.05 5.92 -23.59
N PRO A 65 -4.47 4.68 -23.96
CA PRO A 65 -3.79 3.45 -23.56
C PRO A 65 -2.34 3.31 -24.07
N LYS A 66 -1.97 4.03 -25.15
CA LYS A 66 -0.60 4.04 -25.70
C LYS A 66 0.41 4.80 -24.81
N PRO A 67 0.19 6.09 -24.49
CA PRO A 67 1.08 6.81 -23.58
C PRO A 67 1.05 6.25 -22.15
N LEU A 68 -0.11 5.79 -21.66
CA LEU A 68 -0.23 5.23 -20.30
C LEU A 68 0.73 4.05 -20.05
N LYS A 69 0.79 3.09 -20.98
CA LYS A 69 1.70 1.94 -20.87
C LYS A 69 3.18 2.35 -20.86
N ARG A 70 3.56 3.38 -21.63
CA ARG A 70 4.94 3.89 -21.68
C ARG A 70 5.33 4.58 -20.38
N VAL A 71 4.47 5.44 -19.86
CA VAL A 71 4.70 6.14 -18.58
C VAL A 71 4.77 5.15 -17.43
N PHE A 72 3.86 4.17 -17.38
CA PHE A 72 3.88 3.13 -16.37
C PHE A 72 5.14 2.26 -16.45
N GLY A 73 5.57 1.87 -17.66
CA GLY A 73 6.81 1.14 -17.86
C GLY A 73 8.04 1.94 -17.41
N ALA A 74 8.13 3.22 -17.77
CA ALA A 74 9.20 4.10 -17.32
C ALA A 74 9.22 4.24 -15.78
N PHE A 75 8.04 4.38 -15.16
CA PHE A 75 7.91 4.40 -13.71
C PHE A 75 8.42 3.11 -13.07
N LEU A 76 8.05 1.93 -13.59
CA LEU A 76 8.54 0.64 -13.08
C LEU A 76 10.06 0.50 -13.22
N VAL A 77 10.65 0.97 -14.33
CA VAL A 77 12.10 0.99 -14.52
C VAL A 77 12.78 1.88 -13.48
N LEU A 78 12.22 3.07 -13.21
CA LEU A 78 12.72 3.97 -12.16
C LEU A 78 12.62 3.36 -10.76
N VAL A 79 11.49 2.73 -10.44
CA VAL A 79 11.30 2.03 -9.16
C VAL A 79 12.27 0.86 -9.04
N ALA A 80 12.46 0.06 -10.09
CA ALA A 80 13.41 -1.04 -10.11
C ALA A 80 14.84 -0.54 -9.91
N LEU A 81 15.23 0.55 -10.56
CA LEU A 81 16.52 1.21 -10.34
C LEU A 81 16.67 1.72 -8.89
N ASN A 82 15.62 2.29 -8.31
CA ASN A 82 15.63 2.74 -6.91
C ASN A 82 15.78 1.56 -5.94
N MET A 83 15.05 0.46 -6.15
CA MET A 83 15.17 -0.76 -5.36
C MET A 83 16.56 -1.38 -5.51
N LEU A 84 17.11 -1.39 -6.74
CA LEU A 84 18.45 -1.88 -7.03
C LEU A 84 19.51 -1.05 -6.29
N ARG A 85 19.39 0.28 -6.33
CA ARG A 85 20.24 1.20 -5.57
C ARG A 85 20.19 0.89 -4.06
N LYS A 86 18.98 0.76 -3.51
CA LYS A 86 18.77 0.46 -2.08
C LYS A 86 19.32 -0.91 -1.69
N ALA A 87 19.23 -1.90 -2.58
CA ALA A 87 19.78 -3.24 -2.37
C ALA A 87 21.32 -3.28 -2.44
N PHE A 88 21.94 -2.42 -3.26
CA PHE A 88 23.39 -2.26 -3.34
C PHE A 88 24.00 -1.41 -2.22
N GLY A 89 23.20 -0.94 -1.25
CA GLY A 89 23.71 -0.35 -0.01
C GLY A 89 23.96 1.17 -0.03
N TYR A 90 23.29 1.92 -0.91
CA TYR A 90 23.21 3.40 -0.91
C TYR A 90 21.77 3.89 -1.12
#